data_AF-A0AAQ3MBR0-F1
#
_entry.id   AF-A0AAQ3MBR0-F1
#
_cell.length_a   1.000
_cell.length_b   1.000
_cell.length_c   1.000
_cell.angle_alpha   90.00
_cell.angle_beta   90.00
_cell.angle_gamma   90.00
#
_symmetry.space_group_name_H-M   'P 1'
#
loop_
_entity.id
_entity.type
_entity.pdbx_description
1 polymer ?
#
loop_
_entity_poly.entity_id
_entity_poly.type
_entity_poly.pdbx_seq_one_letter_code
_entity_poly.pdbx_strand_id
1 'polypeptide(L)'
;MAYFDLHTLLSISNPETHKITCVGVTKKNARCRNFFINGADIHEAEHIMADLSTSLRSISDLELRSRLFQVAKLLLCPRWHKDQAGNVAGIWYQTIQRTATGRSGLQTLPPKPVSISSKPLSLVKIELEETKTDLCHTAVRLQESNAERVRLKQTILEAEQRLEQQKTEYETKLRQSEARHIETKTNLEQEIRNITHLFAARIVRLQEDRQLENVVHDREMRSTQNREEKYRMLWIREQQDSILESTLVLREDSHRELKRLESVQNDCGLSLIPQNLTYYFSMGFDISRRFPYIKASFSRIPRTQNFDSTVSSGGLYSSLRPSGSGHSTSVSTAHHKLSPLKKFQLQIRPQISAFISHARSSLGLSISRAQVPDREAIISVDELV
;
A
#
# COMPACT_ATOMS: atom_id res chain seq x y z
N MET A 1 -30.78 5.78 27.92
CA MET A 1 -30.61 5.21 26.57
C MET A 1 -30.03 3.81 26.72
N ALA A 2 -30.60 2.78 26.11
CA ALA A 2 -30.02 1.44 26.18
C ALA A 2 -28.77 1.36 25.30
N TYR A 3 -27.61 1.12 25.91
CA TYR A 3 -26.36 0.87 25.21
C TYR A 3 -26.48 -0.45 24.43
N PHE A 4 -26.26 -0.41 23.12
CA PHE A 4 -26.25 -1.61 22.29
C PHE A 4 -24.83 -2.19 22.30
N ASP A 5 -24.65 -3.28 23.03
CA ASP A 5 -23.39 -4.02 22.99
C ASP A 5 -23.33 -4.91 21.74
N LEU A 6 -22.68 -4.40 20.70
CA LEU A 6 -22.48 -5.13 19.45
C LEU A 6 -21.62 -6.38 19.62
N HIS A 7 -20.72 -6.43 20.61
CA HIS A 7 -19.88 -7.62 20.81
C HIS A 7 -20.72 -8.84 21.19
N THR A 8 -21.64 -8.64 22.13
CA THR A 8 -22.57 -9.68 22.56
C THR A 8 -23.58 -10.01 21.47
N LEU A 9 -24.16 -8.99 20.83
CA LEU A 9 -25.19 -9.19 19.80
C LEU A 9 -24.66 -9.99 18.59
N LEU A 10 -23.44 -9.68 18.15
CA LEU A 10 -22.81 -10.31 16.99
C LEU A 10 -22.00 -11.56 17.37
N SER A 11 -21.97 -11.92 18.65
CA SER A 11 -21.19 -13.04 19.20
C SER A 11 -19.70 -12.95 18.80
N ILE A 12 -19.10 -11.77 18.85
CA ILE A 12 -17.71 -11.56 18.41
C ILE A 12 -16.72 -12.05 19.46
N SER A 13 -17.01 -11.86 20.74
CA SER A 13 -16.18 -12.38 21.83
C SER A 13 -16.48 -13.85 22.07
N ASN A 14 -15.44 -14.66 22.29
CA ASN A 14 -15.64 -16.04 22.73
C ASN A 14 -16.10 -16.02 24.21
N PRO A 15 -17.27 -16.60 24.56
CA PRO A 15 -17.79 -16.55 25.93
C PRO A 15 -16.87 -17.23 26.96
N GLU A 16 -16.05 -18.20 26.55
CA GLU A 16 -15.17 -18.94 27.45
C GLU A 16 -13.88 -18.18 27.79
N THR A 17 -13.38 -17.36 26.86
CA THR A 17 -12.06 -16.71 27.00
C THR A 17 -12.13 -15.20 27.05
N HIS A 18 -13.31 -14.61 26.79
CA HIS A 18 -13.55 -13.18 26.61
C HIS A 18 -12.64 -12.50 25.56
N LYS A 19 -11.96 -13.30 24.73
CA LYS A 19 -11.08 -12.80 23.66
C LYS A 19 -11.80 -12.82 22.32
N ILE A 20 -11.42 -11.89 21.45
CA ILE A 20 -11.86 -11.86 20.06
C ILE A 20 -11.19 -13.02 19.31
N THR A 21 -12.01 -13.84 18.66
CA THR A 21 -11.56 -15.01 17.90
C THR A 21 -12.25 -15.05 16.56
N CYS A 22 -11.69 -15.82 15.62
CA CYS A 22 -12.27 -16.00 14.29
C CYS A 22 -13.77 -16.34 14.36
N VAL A 23 -14.58 -15.49 13.73
CA VAL A 23 -16.05 -15.63 13.66
C VAL A 23 -16.53 -16.56 12.55
N GLY A 24 -15.59 -17.03 11.71
CA GLY A 24 -15.86 -17.98 10.64
C GLY A 24 -16.32 -19.35 11.14
N VAL A 25 -17.00 -20.07 10.26
CA VAL A 25 -17.58 -21.38 10.55
C VAL A 25 -16.80 -22.47 9.81
N THR A 26 -16.40 -23.49 10.54
CA THR A 26 -15.68 -24.66 10.01
C THR A 26 -16.63 -25.57 9.21
N LYS A 27 -16.06 -26.54 8.47
CA LYS A 27 -16.84 -27.55 7.73
C LYS A 27 -17.80 -28.37 8.61
N LYS A 28 -17.54 -28.47 9.92
CA LYS A 28 -18.40 -29.15 10.90
C LYS A 28 -19.50 -28.24 11.46
N ASN A 29 -19.75 -27.09 10.83
CA ASN A 29 -20.67 -26.06 11.29
C ASN A 29 -20.37 -25.50 12.70
N ALA A 30 -19.12 -25.62 13.16
CA ALA A 30 -18.65 -25.09 14.44
C ALA A 30 -17.84 -23.81 14.22
N ARG A 31 -17.91 -22.85 15.17
CA ARG A 31 -17.10 -21.62 15.12
C ARG A 31 -15.61 -21.93 15.18
N CYS A 32 -14.82 -21.29 14.33
CA CYS A 32 -13.38 -21.54 14.18
C CYS A 32 -12.57 -21.30 15.47
N ARG A 33 -12.92 -20.28 16.27
CA ARG A 33 -12.28 -19.93 17.57
C ARG A 33 -10.76 -19.71 17.53
N ASN A 34 -10.10 -19.75 16.37
CA ASN A 34 -8.67 -19.48 16.24
C ASN A 34 -8.34 -18.02 16.54
N PHE A 35 -7.19 -17.81 17.21
CA PHE A 35 -6.65 -16.50 17.59
C PHE A 35 -5.71 -15.89 16.52
N PHE A 36 -5.63 -16.47 15.32
CA PHE A 36 -4.79 -16.00 14.22
C PHE A 36 -5.39 -14.77 13.49
N ILE A 37 -5.74 -13.74 14.25
CA ILE A 37 -6.15 -12.43 13.76
C ILE A 37 -5.07 -11.44 14.22
N ASN A 38 -4.61 -10.58 13.32
CA ASN A 38 -3.60 -9.59 13.68
C ASN A 38 -4.20 -8.58 14.69
N GLY A 39 -3.43 -8.17 15.70
CA GLY A 39 -3.88 -7.18 16.68
C GLY A 39 -4.32 -5.85 16.03
N ALA A 40 -3.68 -5.47 14.92
CA ALA A 40 -4.09 -4.30 14.14
C ALA A 40 -5.50 -4.46 13.54
N ASP A 41 -5.82 -5.64 13.01
CA ASP A 41 -7.15 -5.92 12.43
C ASP A 41 -8.23 -5.95 13.53
N ILE A 42 -7.89 -6.46 14.72
CA ILE A 42 -8.78 -6.43 15.89
C ILE A 42 -9.08 -4.99 16.30
N HIS A 43 -8.04 -4.16 16.45
CA HIS A 43 -8.20 -2.76 16.83
C HIS A 43 -9.01 -1.97 15.80
N GLU A 44 -8.78 -2.19 14.50
CA GLU A 44 -9.57 -1.56 13.44
C GLU A 44 -11.04 -2.03 13.46
N ALA A 45 -11.29 -3.32 13.71
CA ALA A 45 -12.64 -3.84 13.86
C ALA A 45 -13.35 -3.22 15.07
N GLU A 46 -12.67 -3.08 16.21
CA GLU A 46 -13.20 -2.43 17.41
C GLU A 46 -13.55 -0.96 17.16
N HIS A 47 -12.71 -0.22 16.45
CA HIS A 47 -13.01 1.16 16.04
C HIS A 47 -14.27 1.23 15.18
N ILE A 48 -14.39 0.38 14.15
CA ILE A 48 -15.59 0.36 13.29
C ILE A 48 -16.83 -0.02 14.10
N MET A 49 -16.71 -0.95 15.05
CA MET A 49 -17.83 -1.32 15.92
C MET A 49 -18.24 -0.19 16.86
N ALA A 50 -17.30 0.54 17.46
CA ALA A 50 -17.60 1.70 18.29
C ALA A 50 -18.33 2.80 17.50
N ASP A 51 -17.86 3.08 16.27
CA ASP A 51 -18.54 4.00 15.34
C ASP A 51 -19.94 3.52 14.99
N LEU A 52 -20.12 2.23 14.72
CA LEU A 52 -21.43 1.64 14.44
C LEU A 52 -22.36 1.73 15.65
N SER A 53 -21.88 1.47 16.87
CA SER A 53 -22.69 1.56 18.09
C SER A 53 -23.25 2.95 18.34
N THR A 54 -22.51 4.01 17.96
CA THR A 54 -22.97 5.40 18.11
C THR A 54 -23.87 5.86 16.96
N SER A 55 -23.62 5.38 15.74
CA SER A 55 -24.30 5.82 14.51
C SER A 55 -25.43 4.90 14.03
N LEU A 56 -25.72 3.80 14.72
CA LEU A 56 -26.62 2.73 14.26
C LEU A 56 -28.03 3.22 13.85
N ARG A 57 -28.51 4.32 14.43
CA ARG A 57 -29.84 4.88 14.15
C ARG A 57 -29.89 5.79 12.92
N SER A 58 -28.76 6.38 12.54
CA SER A 58 -28.66 7.36 11.46
C SER A 58 -27.96 6.81 10.22
N ILE A 59 -27.31 5.65 10.34
CA ILE A 59 -26.57 5.02 9.24
C ILE A 59 -27.52 4.48 8.17
N SER A 60 -27.17 4.65 6.90
CA SER A 60 -27.93 4.08 5.79
C SER A 60 -27.78 2.55 5.74
N ASP A 61 -28.76 1.86 5.13
CA ASP A 61 -28.74 0.40 5.02
C ASP A 61 -27.51 -0.14 4.27
N LEU A 62 -27.17 0.53 3.17
CA LEU A 62 -26.02 0.20 2.34
C LEU A 62 -24.71 0.38 3.11
N GLU A 63 -24.59 1.48 3.86
CA GLU A 63 -23.40 1.77 4.66
C GLU A 63 -23.25 0.77 5.82
N LEU A 64 -24.34 0.43 6.51
CA LEU A 64 -24.35 -0.59 7.56
C LEU A 64 -23.82 -1.93 7.02
N ARG A 65 -24.33 -2.39 5.88
CA ARG A 65 -23.85 -3.63 5.24
C ARG A 65 -22.36 -3.57 4.88
N SER A 66 -21.92 -2.44 4.33
CA SER A 66 -20.50 -2.23 3.98
C SER A 66 -19.58 -2.28 5.21
N ARG A 67 -19.96 -1.60 6.30
CA ARG A 67 -19.21 -1.60 7.56
C ARG A 67 -19.18 -2.99 8.20
N LEU A 68 -20.31 -3.69 8.24
CA LEU A 68 -20.37 -5.06 8.76
C LEU A 68 -19.51 -6.03 7.93
N PHE A 69 -19.46 -5.86 6.61
CA PHE A 69 -18.56 -6.63 5.75
C PHE A 69 -17.08 -6.36 6.05
N GLN A 70 -16.70 -5.10 6.28
CA GLN A 70 -15.34 -4.74 6.69
C GLN A 70 -14.98 -5.38 8.03
N VAL A 71 -15.85 -5.27 9.04
CA VAL A 71 -15.64 -5.92 10.35
C VAL A 71 -15.51 -7.42 10.20
N ALA A 72 -16.38 -8.07 9.41
CA ALA A 72 -16.30 -9.51 9.17
C ALA A 72 -14.96 -9.89 8.55
N LYS A 73 -14.50 -9.14 7.54
CA LYS A 73 -13.21 -9.40 6.87
C LYS A 73 -12.01 -9.27 7.81
N LEU A 74 -12.04 -8.33 8.75
CA LEU A 74 -10.99 -8.12 9.76
C LEU A 74 -11.00 -9.23 10.82
N LEU A 75 -12.18 -9.75 11.17
CA LEU A 75 -12.35 -10.76 12.23
C LEU A 75 -12.33 -12.21 11.73
N LEU A 76 -12.05 -12.43 10.44
CA LEU A 76 -11.91 -13.75 9.84
C LEU A 76 -10.43 -14.11 9.66
N CYS A 77 -10.04 -15.30 10.09
CA CYS A 77 -8.65 -15.71 9.94
C CYS A 77 -8.26 -15.78 8.45
N PRO A 78 -7.11 -15.20 8.05
CA PRO A 78 -6.78 -14.98 6.65
C PRO A 78 -6.55 -16.26 5.85
N ARG A 79 -6.21 -17.36 6.54
CA ARG A 79 -5.85 -18.63 5.91
C ARG A 79 -7.04 -19.46 5.43
N TRP A 80 -8.18 -19.39 6.12
CA TRP A 80 -9.26 -20.37 5.92
C TRP A 80 -10.65 -19.79 5.70
N HIS A 81 -10.96 -18.61 6.26
CA HIS A 81 -12.35 -18.15 6.33
C HIS A 81 -12.56 -16.75 5.72
N LYS A 82 -11.56 -16.16 5.06
CA LYS A 82 -11.64 -14.78 4.55
C LYS A 82 -12.73 -14.59 3.48
N ASP A 83 -13.02 -15.66 2.74
CA ASP A 83 -14.10 -15.78 1.75
C ASP A 83 -15.50 -15.80 2.38
N GLN A 84 -15.63 -16.10 3.67
CA GLN A 84 -16.91 -16.13 4.39
C GLN A 84 -17.43 -14.75 4.80
N ALA A 85 -16.66 -13.67 4.56
CA ALA A 85 -16.99 -12.33 5.04
C ALA A 85 -18.38 -11.83 4.63
N GLY A 86 -18.79 -12.10 3.38
CA GLY A 86 -20.12 -11.72 2.88
C GLY A 86 -21.26 -12.41 3.63
N ASN A 87 -21.12 -13.72 3.88
CA ASN A 87 -22.12 -14.50 4.58
C ASN A 87 -22.23 -14.08 6.06
N VAL A 88 -21.10 -13.93 6.75
CA VAL A 88 -21.05 -13.48 8.14
C VAL A 88 -21.70 -12.11 8.30
N ALA A 89 -21.35 -11.16 7.42
CA ALA A 89 -21.95 -9.82 7.44
C ALA A 89 -23.46 -9.85 7.18
N GLY A 90 -23.94 -10.70 6.26
CA GLY A 90 -25.36 -10.89 5.99
C GLY A 90 -26.13 -11.39 7.21
N ILE A 91 -25.57 -12.38 7.93
CA ILE A 91 -26.16 -12.90 9.18
C ILE A 91 -26.23 -11.81 10.25
N TRP A 92 -25.13 -11.08 10.47
CA TRP A 92 -25.08 -9.98 11.44
C TRP A 92 -26.08 -8.88 11.14
N TYR A 93 -26.18 -8.49 9.87
CA TYR A 93 -27.15 -7.51 9.42
C TYR A 93 -28.59 -7.95 9.72
N GLN A 94 -28.94 -9.21 9.42
CA GLN A 94 -30.27 -9.75 9.76
C GLN A 94 -30.52 -9.81 11.27
N THR A 95 -29.49 -10.09 12.07
CA THR A 95 -29.60 -10.07 13.54
C THR A 95 -29.90 -8.66 14.05
N ILE A 96 -29.17 -7.65 13.59
CA ILE A 96 -29.40 -6.24 13.94
C ILE A 96 -30.82 -5.81 13.56
N GLN A 97 -31.27 -6.12 12.34
CA GLN A 97 -32.62 -5.79 11.87
C GLN A 97 -33.71 -6.45 12.73
N ARG A 98 -33.53 -7.73 13.11
CA ARG A 98 -34.46 -8.44 14.01
C ARG A 98 -34.50 -7.83 15.40
N THR A 99 -33.36 -7.40 15.94
CA THR A 99 -33.32 -6.76 17.26
C THR A 99 -33.90 -5.35 17.23
N ALA A 100 -33.73 -4.61 16.12
CA ALA A 100 -34.31 -3.29 15.94
C ALA A 100 -35.84 -3.34 15.83
N THR A 101 -36.38 -4.30 15.09
CA THR A 101 -37.83 -4.49 14.89
C THR A 101 -38.52 -5.18 16.07
N GLY A 102 -37.86 -6.15 16.71
CA GLY A 102 -38.42 -6.96 17.79
C GLY A 102 -38.68 -6.21 19.10
N ARG A 103 -38.08 -5.03 19.32
CA ARG A 103 -38.37 -4.20 20.51
C ARG A 103 -39.72 -3.49 20.45
N SER A 104 -40.38 -3.42 19.30
CA SER A 104 -41.74 -2.88 19.21
C SER A 104 -42.84 -3.90 19.56
N GLY A 105 -42.49 -5.18 19.76
CA GLY A 105 -43.45 -6.27 20.01
C GLY A 105 -43.55 -6.75 21.46
N LEU A 106 -42.81 -6.18 22.41
CA LEU A 106 -42.99 -6.50 23.82
C LEU A 106 -44.28 -5.85 24.31
N GLN A 107 -45.34 -6.65 24.28
CA GLN A 107 -46.62 -6.43 24.95
C GLN A 107 -46.41 -5.72 26.29
N THR A 108 -47.00 -4.53 26.37
CA THR A 108 -47.32 -3.83 27.60
C THR A 108 -48.12 -4.78 28.49
N LEU A 109 -47.45 -5.46 29.43
CA LEU A 109 -48.14 -6.09 30.54
C LEU A 109 -48.83 -4.97 31.33
N PRO A 110 -50.13 -5.10 31.64
CA PRO A 110 -50.88 -4.06 32.33
C PRO A 110 -50.23 -3.78 33.70
N PRO A 111 -50.14 -2.50 34.11
CA PRO A 111 -49.52 -2.12 35.37
C PRO A 111 -50.27 -2.77 36.53
N LYS A 112 -49.56 -3.59 37.29
CA LYS A 112 -50.07 -4.19 38.53
C LYS A 112 -50.21 -3.05 39.57
N PRO A 113 -51.41 -2.78 40.12
CA PRO A 113 -51.61 -1.68 41.05
C PRO A 113 -50.83 -1.91 42.34
N VAL A 114 -49.90 -0.99 42.63
CA VAL A 114 -49.14 -0.95 43.87
C VAL A 114 -50.06 -0.39 44.96
N SER A 115 -50.45 -1.23 45.91
CA SER A 115 -51.18 -0.82 47.11
C SER A 115 -50.21 -0.16 48.10
N ILE A 116 -50.28 1.17 48.21
CA ILE A 116 -49.56 1.95 49.22
C ILE A 116 -50.39 1.93 50.51
N SER A 117 -49.87 1.26 51.53
CA SER A 117 -50.44 1.23 52.89
C SER A 117 -49.84 2.36 53.72
N SER A 118 -50.62 3.42 53.92
CA SER A 118 -50.29 4.55 54.80
C SER A 118 -50.77 4.27 56.23
N LYS A 119 -49.84 3.99 57.15
CA LYS A 119 -50.08 4.00 58.60
C LYS A 119 -49.93 5.43 59.16
N PRO A 120 -50.92 5.97 59.90
CA PRO A 120 -50.80 7.27 60.54
C PRO A 120 -50.03 7.18 61.87
N LEU A 121 -49.12 8.13 62.09
CA LEU A 121 -48.44 8.35 63.37
C LEU A 121 -49.42 8.92 64.40
N SER A 122 -49.46 8.28 65.57
CA SER A 122 -50.24 8.71 66.74
C SER A 122 -49.54 9.85 67.48
N LEU A 123 -50.29 10.92 67.68
CA LEU A 123 -49.98 12.12 68.47
C LEU A 123 -49.97 11.77 69.97
N VAL A 124 -48.81 11.84 70.62
CA VAL A 124 -48.66 11.66 72.08
C VAL A 124 -48.82 13.01 72.75
N LYS A 125 -49.90 13.17 73.54
CA LYS A 125 -50.06 14.21 74.56
C LYS A 125 -49.15 13.85 75.75
N ILE A 126 -48.26 14.74 76.13
CA ILE A 126 -47.54 14.65 77.40
C ILE A 126 -48.11 15.74 78.32
N GLU A 127 -48.64 15.27 79.44
CA GLU A 127 -49.16 16.07 80.55
C GLU A 127 -48.04 16.82 81.26
N LEU A 128 -48.37 18.03 81.66
CA LEU A 128 -47.52 19.03 82.27
C LEU A 128 -47.91 19.12 83.75
N GLU A 129 -47.16 18.49 84.65
CA GLU A 129 -47.15 18.80 86.09
C GLU A 129 -45.79 18.44 86.70
N GLU A 130 -45.48 19.11 87.82
CA GLU A 130 -44.26 19.04 88.65
C GLU A 130 -43.09 19.98 88.30
N THR A 131 -43.31 21.27 88.51
CA THR A 131 -42.30 22.34 88.41
C THR A 131 -41.76 22.73 89.79
N LYS A 132 -40.58 22.20 90.20
CA LYS A 132 -39.61 22.92 91.06
C LYS A 132 -38.27 22.23 91.28
N THR A 133 -38.18 20.91 91.18
CA THR A 133 -36.90 20.16 91.18
C THR A 133 -36.23 20.11 89.79
N ASP A 134 -36.99 20.35 88.73
CA ASP A 134 -36.51 20.33 87.34
C ASP A 134 -35.54 21.47 86.98
N LEU A 135 -35.63 22.64 87.61
CA LEU A 135 -34.81 23.79 87.24
C LEU A 135 -33.30 23.55 87.45
N CYS A 136 -32.92 22.81 88.50
CA CYS A 136 -31.51 22.52 88.79
C CYS A 136 -30.94 21.45 87.83
N HIS A 137 -31.71 20.41 87.53
CA HIS A 137 -31.34 19.42 86.51
C HIS A 137 -31.27 20.01 85.10
N THR A 138 -32.12 21.00 84.80
CA THR A 138 -32.11 21.69 83.51
C THR A 138 -30.86 22.54 83.33
N ALA A 139 -30.41 23.23 84.39
CA ALA A 139 -29.18 24.04 84.35
C ALA A 139 -27.91 23.20 84.13
N VAL A 140 -27.79 22.05 84.82
CA VAL A 140 -26.65 21.12 84.62
C VAL A 140 -26.67 20.52 83.21
N ARG A 141 -27.84 20.11 82.71
CA ARG A 141 -28.00 19.62 81.32
C ARG A 141 -27.62 20.67 80.28
N LEU A 142 -27.91 21.95 80.52
CA LEU A 142 -27.51 23.04 79.63
C LEU A 142 -25.98 23.25 79.63
N GLN A 143 -25.30 23.07 80.76
CA GLN A 143 -23.84 23.14 80.84
C GLN A 143 -23.17 21.97 80.11
N GLU A 144 -23.64 20.75 80.30
CA GLU A 144 -23.16 19.56 79.58
C GLU A 144 -23.40 19.70 78.07
N SER A 145 -24.58 20.17 77.67
CA SER A 145 -24.92 20.45 76.27
C SER A 145 -24.00 21.52 75.64
N ASN A 146 -23.62 22.55 76.40
CA ASN A 146 -22.65 23.55 75.92
C ASN A 146 -21.24 22.96 75.75
N ALA A 147 -20.78 22.13 76.68
CA ALA A 147 -19.49 21.45 76.57
C ALA A 147 -19.45 20.49 75.36
N GLU A 148 -20.52 19.74 75.12
CA GLU A 148 -20.67 18.90 73.93
C GLU A 148 -20.66 19.72 72.64
N ARG A 149 -21.33 20.87 72.62
CA ARG A 149 -21.34 21.77 71.46
C ARG A 149 -19.94 22.31 71.14
N VAL A 150 -19.13 22.61 72.16
CA VAL A 150 -17.72 23.02 71.97
C VAL A 150 -16.89 21.86 71.41
N ARG A 151 -17.04 20.64 71.94
CA ARG A 151 -16.37 19.44 71.41
C ARG A 151 -16.76 19.18 69.95
N LEU A 152 -18.05 19.27 69.62
CA LEU A 152 -18.54 19.08 68.26
C LEU A 152 -17.95 20.12 67.29
N LYS A 153 -17.91 21.39 67.69
CA LYS A 153 -17.28 22.46 66.90
C LYS A 153 -15.80 22.17 66.64
N GLN A 154 -15.07 21.70 67.64
CA GLN A 154 -13.67 21.31 67.50
C GLN A 154 -13.51 20.15 66.51
N THR A 155 -14.34 19.11 66.62
CA THR A 155 -14.33 17.97 65.68
C THR A 155 -14.66 18.40 64.25
N ILE A 156 -15.62 19.32 64.07
CA ILE A 156 -15.97 19.87 62.74
C ILE A 156 -14.78 20.62 62.15
N LEU A 157 -14.12 21.48 62.94
CA LEU A 157 -12.96 22.24 62.48
C LEU A 157 -11.79 21.32 62.07
N GLU A 158 -11.53 20.26 62.85
CA GLU A 158 -10.52 19.26 62.51
C GLU A 158 -10.88 18.47 61.24
N ALA A 159 -12.16 18.15 61.04
CA ALA A 159 -12.63 17.50 59.83
C ALA A 159 -12.49 18.41 58.59
N GLU A 160 -12.80 19.70 58.72
CA GLU A 160 -12.61 20.70 57.66
C GLU A 160 -11.12 20.85 57.30
N GLN A 161 -10.24 20.91 58.30
CA GLN A 161 -8.80 20.97 58.07
C GLN A 161 -8.27 19.72 57.35
N ARG A 162 -8.73 18.52 57.74
CA ARG A 162 -8.37 17.28 57.06
C ARG A 162 -8.87 17.25 55.61
N LEU A 163 -10.08 17.74 55.36
CA LEU A 163 -10.65 17.81 54.02
C LEU A 163 -9.83 18.75 53.13
N GLU A 164 -9.41 19.90 53.65
CA GLU A 164 -8.58 20.86 52.89
C GLU A 164 -7.17 20.29 52.62
N GLN A 165 -6.58 19.57 53.58
CA GLN A 165 -5.32 18.85 53.37
C GLN A 165 -5.46 17.78 52.28
N GLN A 166 -6.52 16.98 52.30
CA GLN A 166 -6.77 15.98 51.27
C GLN A 166 -6.99 16.60 49.90
N LYS A 167 -7.70 17.73 49.82
CA LYS A 167 -7.92 18.46 48.58
C LYS A 167 -6.61 18.96 47.98
N THR A 168 -5.76 19.59 48.78
CA THR A 168 -4.45 20.08 48.32
C THR A 168 -3.50 18.93 47.94
N GLU A 169 -3.51 17.82 48.67
CA GLU A 169 -2.76 16.60 48.30
C GLU A 169 -3.26 16.02 46.96
N TYR A 170 -4.58 15.99 46.74
CA TYR A 170 -5.14 15.51 45.48
C TYR A 170 -4.79 16.43 44.31
N GLU A 171 -4.92 17.75 44.48
CA GLU A 171 -4.56 18.74 43.47
C GLU A 171 -3.08 18.68 43.09
N THR A 172 -2.18 18.50 44.06
CA THR A 172 -0.74 18.34 43.79
C THR A 172 -0.44 17.04 43.05
N LYS A 173 -1.05 15.91 43.43
CA LYS A 173 -0.92 14.64 42.70
C LYS A 173 -1.46 14.74 41.27
N LEU A 174 -2.57 15.45 41.08
CA LEU A 174 -3.14 15.69 39.76
C LEU A 174 -2.17 16.50 38.89
N ARG A 175 -1.66 17.63 39.38
CA ARG A 175 -0.65 18.44 38.66
C ARG A 175 0.62 17.66 38.33
N GLN A 176 1.10 16.83 39.25
CA GLN A 176 2.26 15.96 38.98
C GLN A 176 1.97 14.88 37.93
N SER A 177 0.75 14.35 37.89
CA SER A 177 0.33 13.43 36.85
C SER A 177 0.24 14.11 35.49
N GLU A 178 -0.34 15.32 35.43
CA GLU A 178 -0.43 16.12 34.21
C GLU A 178 0.96 16.51 33.68
N ALA A 179 1.88 16.94 34.55
CA ALA A 179 3.25 17.27 34.18
C ALA A 179 3.98 16.07 33.55
N ARG A 180 3.86 14.87 34.15
CA ARG A 180 4.42 13.64 33.59
C ARG A 180 3.82 13.29 32.24
N HIS A 181 2.51 13.49 32.06
CA HIS A 181 1.85 13.24 30.78
C HIS A 181 2.30 14.24 29.70
N ILE A 182 2.53 15.50 30.05
CA ILE A 182 3.08 16.50 29.12
C ILE A 182 4.50 16.11 28.71
N GLU A 183 5.35 15.73 29.67
CA GLU A 183 6.73 15.30 29.41
C GLU A 183 6.78 14.09 28.46
N THR A 184 6.01 13.04 28.73
CA THR A 184 5.95 11.85 27.87
C THR A 184 5.45 12.20 26.47
N LYS A 185 4.43 13.06 26.35
CA LYS A 185 3.95 13.55 25.07
C LYS A 185 5.04 14.29 24.29
N THR A 186 5.77 15.21 24.93
CA THR A 186 6.85 15.97 24.28
C THR A 186 8.01 15.06 23.82
N ASN A 187 8.34 14.03 24.60
CA ASN A 187 9.36 13.05 24.24
C ASN A 187 8.92 12.23 23.01
N LEU A 188 7.68 11.75 22.97
CA LEU A 188 7.14 11.02 21.82
C LEU A 188 7.08 11.89 20.55
N GLU A 189 6.68 13.15 20.68
CA GLU A 189 6.70 14.09 19.55
C GLU A 189 8.12 14.31 19.01
N GLN A 190 9.13 14.38 19.88
CA GLN A 190 10.53 14.50 19.47
C GLN A 190 11.02 13.22 18.77
N GLU A 191 10.67 12.04 19.28
CA GLU A 191 11.00 10.77 18.63
C GLU A 191 10.38 10.67 17.24
N ILE A 192 9.12 11.07 17.08
CA ILE A 192 8.43 11.10 15.78
C ILE A 192 9.14 12.04 14.81
N ARG A 193 9.56 13.23 15.26
CA ARG A 193 10.35 14.17 14.44
C ARG A 193 11.68 13.55 14.00
N ASN A 194 12.42 12.93 14.92
CA ASN A 194 13.70 12.27 14.62
C ASN A 194 13.52 11.15 13.59
N ILE A 195 12.50 10.30 13.77
CA ILE A 195 12.19 9.21 12.83
C ILE A 195 11.82 9.77 11.46
N THR A 196 11.02 10.83 11.42
CA THR A 196 10.62 11.49 10.16
C THR A 196 11.85 12.02 9.40
N HIS A 197 12.79 12.68 10.09
CA HIS A 197 14.04 13.13 9.47
C HIS A 197 14.89 11.97 8.92
N LEU A 198 14.99 10.86 9.66
CA LEU A 198 15.72 9.67 9.20
C LEU A 198 15.09 9.06 7.94
N PHE A 199 13.76 9.01 7.86
CA PHE A 199 13.06 8.55 6.65
C PHE A 199 13.27 9.50 5.47
N ALA A 200 13.19 10.82 5.68
CA ALA A 200 13.45 11.80 4.63
C ALA A 200 14.88 11.65 4.07
N ALA A 201 15.89 11.57 4.94
CA ALA A 201 17.27 11.36 4.54
C ALA A 201 17.47 10.03 3.77
N ARG A 202 16.75 8.98 4.15
CA ARG A 202 16.79 7.70 3.44
C ARG A 202 16.16 7.79 2.04
N ILE A 203 15.07 8.52 1.88
CA ILE A 203 14.43 8.72 0.58
C ILE A 203 15.37 9.46 -0.37
N VAL A 204 16.04 10.52 0.10
CA VAL A 204 17.02 11.28 -0.70
C VAL A 204 18.16 10.37 -1.17
N ARG A 205 18.78 9.59 -0.27
CA ARG A 205 19.83 8.63 -0.66
C ARG A 205 19.37 7.62 -1.70
N LEU A 206 18.15 7.09 -1.57
CA LEU A 206 17.59 6.16 -2.57
C LEU A 206 17.34 6.84 -3.93
N GLN A 207 17.05 8.13 -3.95
CA GLN A 207 16.93 8.90 -5.19
C GLN A 207 18.30 9.14 -5.83
N GLU A 208 19.31 9.48 -5.04
CA GLU A 208 20.70 9.62 -5.50
C GLU A 208 21.25 8.31 -6.07
N ASP A 209 21.05 7.19 -5.38
CA ASP A 209 21.45 5.86 -5.86
C ASP A 209 20.78 5.55 -7.21
N ARG A 210 19.50 5.86 -7.36
CA ARG A 210 18.76 5.66 -8.62
C ARG A 210 19.28 6.54 -9.75
N GLN A 211 19.64 7.79 -9.46
CA GLN A 211 20.26 8.68 -10.44
C GLN A 211 21.62 8.12 -10.87
N LEU A 212 22.42 7.61 -9.93
CA LEU A 212 23.71 6.99 -10.23
C LEU A 212 23.54 5.73 -11.09
N GLU A 213 22.57 4.86 -10.78
CA GLU A 213 22.24 3.69 -11.60
C GLU A 213 21.91 4.08 -13.04
N ASN A 214 21.10 5.12 -13.25
CA ASN A 214 20.76 5.60 -14.59
C ASN A 214 22.00 6.11 -15.33
N VAL A 215 22.88 6.86 -14.67
CA VAL A 215 24.14 7.35 -15.27
C VAL A 215 25.06 6.18 -15.67
N VAL A 216 25.17 5.16 -14.82
CA VAL A 216 25.95 3.95 -15.12
C VAL A 216 25.34 3.20 -16.32
N HIS A 217 24.01 3.05 -16.34
CA HIS A 217 23.31 2.40 -17.44
C HIS A 217 23.50 3.15 -18.78
N ASP A 218 23.37 4.47 -18.80
CA ASP A 218 23.59 5.30 -19.99
C ASP A 218 25.05 5.21 -20.48
N ARG A 219 26.01 5.12 -19.55
CA ARG A 219 27.42 4.91 -19.90
C ARG A 219 27.64 3.54 -20.53
N GLU A 220 27.01 2.50 -20.00
CA GLU A 220 27.07 1.15 -20.56
C GLU A 220 26.46 1.10 -21.96
N MET A 221 25.28 1.70 -22.16
CA MET A 221 24.60 1.80 -23.46
C MET A 221 25.44 2.54 -24.50
N ARG A 222 26.09 3.64 -24.13
CA ARG A 222 27.04 4.32 -25.03
C ARG A 222 28.26 3.43 -25.34
N SER A 223 28.76 2.70 -24.35
CA SER A 223 29.87 1.78 -24.57
C SER A 223 29.51 0.62 -25.49
N THR A 224 28.30 0.08 -25.42
CA THR A 224 27.84 -0.99 -26.34
C THR A 224 27.67 -0.44 -27.75
N GLN A 225 27.04 0.73 -27.89
CA GLN A 225 26.90 1.41 -29.18
C GLN A 225 28.26 1.67 -29.84
N ASN A 226 29.24 2.18 -29.10
CA ASN A 226 30.59 2.41 -29.62
C ASN A 226 31.28 1.11 -30.07
N ARG A 227 31.02 -0.01 -29.37
CA ARG A 227 31.55 -1.34 -29.79
C ARG A 227 30.91 -1.80 -31.08
N GLU A 228 29.58 -1.69 -31.20
CA GLU A 228 28.85 -2.03 -32.42
C GLU A 228 29.30 -1.19 -33.62
N GLU A 229 29.47 0.12 -33.42
CA GLU A 229 29.98 1.02 -34.46
C GLU A 229 31.41 0.64 -34.87
N LYS A 230 32.28 0.30 -33.91
CA LYS A 230 33.63 -0.21 -34.22
C LYS A 230 33.57 -1.50 -35.05
N TYR A 231 32.70 -2.45 -34.73
CA TYR A 231 32.53 -3.66 -35.52
C TYR A 231 32.00 -3.37 -36.93
N ARG A 232 31.04 -2.46 -37.07
CA ARG A 232 30.55 -2.02 -38.39
C ARG A 232 31.67 -1.43 -39.24
N MET A 233 32.52 -0.58 -38.66
CA MET A 233 33.65 0.02 -39.37
C MET A 233 34.68 -1.03 -39.81
N LEU A 234 34.99 -2.00 -38.96
CA LEU A 234 35.89 -3.10 -39.31
C LEU A 234 35.31 -3.96 -40.44
N TRP A 235 34.02 -4.28 -40.36
CA TRP A 235 33.32 -5.03 -41.40
C TRP A 235 33.31 -4.29 -42.74
N ILE A 236 33.03 -2.98 -42.75
CA ILE A 236 33.10 -2.16 -43.97
C ILE A 236 34.51 -2.19 -44.57
N ARG A 237 35.56 -2.06 -43.75
CA ARG A 237 36.94 -2.14 -44.23
C ARG A 237 37.25 -3.50 -44.85
N GLU A 238 36.85 -4.59 -44.20
CA GLU A 238 37.03 -5.95 -44.74
C GLU A 238 36.33 -6.13 -46.10
N GLN A 239 35.11 -5.59 -46.26
CA GLN A 239 34.42 -5.59 -47.55
C GLN A 239 35.18 -4.78 -48.62
N GLN A 240 35.74 -3.62 -48.26
CA GLN A 240 36.55 -2.80 -49.18
C GLN A 240 37.83 -3.52 -49.61
N ASP A 241 38.52 -4.17 -48.67
CA ASP A 241 39.74 -4.93 -48.95
C ASP A 241 39.43 -6.13 -49.86
N SER A 242 38.33 -6.85 -49.61
CA SER A 242 37.84 -7.94 -50.45
C SER A 242 37.51 -7.52 -51.89
N ILE A 243 36.86 -6.35 -52.05
CA ILE A 243 36.58 -5.76 -53.38
C ILE A 243 37.89 -5.37 -54.09
N LEU A 244 38.85 -4.78 -53.37
CA LEU A 244 40.13 -4.38 -53.93
C LEU A 244 40.93 -5.59 -54.42
N GLU A 245 41.00 -6.65 -53.61
CA GLU A 245 41.65 -7.91 -53.98
C GLU A 245 41.00 -8.53 -55.23
N SER A 246 39.67 -8.60 -55.26
CA SER A 246 38.92 -9.09 -56.43
C SER A 246 39.21 -8.27 -57.68
N THR A 247 39.34 -6.95 -57.54
CA THR A 247 39.64 -6.04 -58.65
C THR A 247 41.07 -6.23 -59.16
N LEU A 248 42.04 -6.47 -58.27
CA LEU A 248 43.42 -6.77 -58.65
C LEU A 248 43.51 -8.09 -59.42
N VAL A 249 42.84 -9.14 -58.96
CA VAL A 249 42.79 -10.44 -59.68
C VAL A 249 42.21 -10.27 -61.09
N LEU A 250 41.08 -9.55 -61.23
CA LEU A 250 40.49 -9.26 -62.54
C LEU A 250 41.42 -8.46 -63.46
N ARG A 251 42.19 -7.52 -62.91
CA ARG A 251 43.18 -6.75 -63.66
C ARG A 251 44.34 -7.61 -64.15
N GLU A 252 44.84 -8.51 -63.30
CA GLU A 252 45.88 -9.48 -63.67
C GLU A 252 45.39 -10.45 -64.74
N ASP A 253 44.17 -10.97 -64.62
CA ASP A 253 43.54 -11.83 -65.63
C ASP A 253 43.39 -11.11 -66.96
N SER A 254 42.91 -9.86 -66.94
CA SER A 254 42.80 -9.03 -68.13
C SER A 254 44.18 -8.81 -68.77
N HIS A 255 45.22 -8.58 -67.97
CA HIS A 255 46.59 -8.41 -68.47
C HIS A 255 47.17 -9.71 -69.05
N ARG A 256 46.91 -10.87 -68.42
CA ARG A 256 47.28 -12.20 -68.95
C ARG A 256 46.61 -12.45 -70.29
N GLU A 257 45.33 -12.11 -70.43
CA GLU A 257 44.59 -12.31 -71.67
C GLU A 257 45.09 -11.37 -72.79
N LEU A 258 45.37 -10.10 -72.48
CA LEU A 258 46.01 -9.19 -73.43
C LEU A 258 47.35 -9.74 -73.94
N LYS A 259 48.21 -10.27 -73.05
CA LYS A 259 49.47 -10.92 -73.46
C LYS A 259 49.26 -12.16 -74.32
N ARG A 260 48.23 -12.97 -74.05
CA ARG A 260 47.87 -14.11 -74.92
C ARG A 260 47.46 -13.64 -76.31
N LEU A 261 46.62 -12.61 -76.39
CA LEU A 261 46.18 -12.03 -77.66
C LEU A 261 47.36 -11.45 -78.44
N GLU A 262 48.29 -10.74 -77.78
CA GLU A 262 49.54 -10.28 -78.39
C GLU A 262 50.39 -11.44 -78.93
N SER A 263 50.51 -12.54 -78.17
CA SER A 263 51.23 -13.74 -78.62
C SER A 263 50.59 -14.35 -79.87
N VAL A 264 49.27 -14.53 -79.88
CA VAL A 264 48.52 -15.07 -81.04
C VAL A 264 48.68 -14.15 -82.24
N GLN A 265 48.63 -12.84 -82.04
CA GLN A 265 48.85 -11.88 -83.13
C GLN A 265 50.24 -12.02 -83.76
N ASN A 266 51.28 -12.17 -82.93
CA ASN A 266 52.66 -12.37 -83.39
C ASN A 266 52.81 -13.69 -84.15
N ASP A 267 52.23 -14.79 -83.65
CA ASP A 267 52.29 -16.11 -84.28
C ASP A 267 51.58 -16.15 -85.65
N CYS A 268 50.49 -15.40 -85.81
CA CYS A 268 49.74 -15.33 -87.07
C CYS A 268 50.34 -14.36 -88.10
N GLY A 269 51.46 -13.67 -87.81
CA GLY A 269 52.07 -12.71 -88.73
C GLY A 269 51.18 -11.49 -89.03
N LEU A 270 50.23 -11.17 -88.15
CA LEU A 270 49.32 -10.05 -88.34
C LEU A 270 50.03 -8.73 -88.01
N SER A 271 50.56 -8.05 -89.03
CA SER A 271 51.13 -6.72 -88.88
C SER A 271 50.09 -5.76 -88.33
N LEU A 272 50.42 -5.07 -87.23
CA LEU A 272 49.61 -4.08 -86.52
C LEU A 272 48.57 -3.38 -87.41
N ILE A 273 47.30 -3.71 -87.21
CA ILE A 273 46.21 -2.86 -87.69
C ILE A 273 46.38 -1.51 -86.95
N PRO A 274 46.51 -0.38 -87.67
CA PRO A 274 46.82 0.89 -87.03
C PRO A 274 45.75 1.26 -85.99
N GLN A 275 46.21 1.73 -84.83
CA GLN A 275 45.40 2.14 -83.66
C GLN A 275 44.38 3.27 -83.94
N ASN A 276 44.28 3.76 -85.18
CA ASN A 276 43.35 4.77 -85.62
C ASN A 276 41.97 4.22 -86.04
N LEU A 277 41.73 2.89 -85.99
CA LEU A 277 40.40 2.32 -86.26
C LEU A 277 39.51 2.10 -85.03
N THR A 278 39.97 2.48 -83.83
CA THR A 278 39.18 2.34 -82.60
C THR A 278 37.92 3.23 -82.59
N TYR A 279 37.85 4.24 -83.46
CA TYR A 279 36.67 5.11 -83.56
C TYR A 279 35.49 4.50 -84.34
N TYR A 280 35.71 3.46 -85.15
CA TYR A 280 34.64 2.82 -85.95
C TYR A 280 34.01 1.58 -85.31
N PHE A 281 34.59 1.06 -84.22
CA PHE A 281 33.95 -0.02 -83.45
C PHE A 281 33.01 0.48 -82.34
N SER A 282 32.76 1.80 -82.28
CA SER A 282 31.82 2.43 -81.34
C SER A 282 30.34 2.38 -81.80
N MET A 283 30.02 1.83 -82.97
CA MET A 283 28.64 1.90 -83.52
C MET A 283 27.94 0.55 -83.76
N GLY A 284 28.40 -0.58 -83.20
CA GLY A 284 27.63 -1.81 -83.44
C GLY A 284 27.92 -3.06 -82.63
N PHE A 285 28.91 -3.08 -81.75
CA PHE A 285 29.15 -4.24 -80.88
C PHE A 285 28.48 -4.02 -79.51
N ASP A 286 27.16 -4.21 -79.49
CA ASP A 286 26.39 -4.32 -78.25
C ASP A 286 26.70 -5.68 -77.60
N ILE A 287 27.79 -5.71 -76.81
CA ILE A 287 28.24 -6.87 -76.03
C ILE A 287 27.14 -7.33 -75.04
N SER A 288 26.16 -6.48 -74.75
CA SER A 288 24.99 -6.82 -73.91
C SER A 288 24.16 -7.99 -74.45
N ARG A 289 24.23 -8.30 -75.75
CA ARG A 289 23.50 -9.43 -76.33
C ARG A 289 24.23 -10.78 -76.23
N ARG A 290 25.55 -10.79 -75.99
CA ARG A 290 26.34 -12.03 -76.02
C ARG A 290 26.68 -12.60 -74.63
N PHE A 291 26.48 -11.83 -73.56
CA PHE A 291 26.66 -12.28 -72.17
C PHE A 291 25.53 -11.79 -71.25
N PRO A 292 24.35 -12.42 -71.26
CA PRO A 292 23.20 -12.01 -70.43
C PRO A 292 23.43 -12.15 -68.91
N TYR A 293 24.48 -12.86 -68.48
CA TYR A 293 24.76 -13.13 -67.07
C TYR A 293 25.47 -11.97 -66.33
N ILE A 294 26.10 -11.03 -67.04
CA ILE A 294 26.82 -9.91 -66.41
C ILE A 294 25.86 -8.81 -65.91
N LYS A 295 24.64 -8.72 -66.49
CA LYS A 295 23.61 -7.75 -66.08
C LYS A 295 22.85 -8.14 -64.81
N ALA A 296 22.93 -9.41 -64.39
CA ALA A 296 22.22 -9.92 -63.21
C ALA A 296 22.96 -9.63 -61.89
N SER A 297 24.27 -9.36 -61.92
CA SER A 297 25.09 -9.23 -60.70
C SER A 297 25.20 -7.80 -60.16
N PHE A 298 24.88 -6.77 -60.94
CA PHE A 298 24.98 -5.36 -60.53
C PHE A 298 23.65 -4.68 -60.15
N SER A 299 22.52 -5.38 -60.22
CA SER A 299 21.20 -4.84 -59.89
C SER A 299 20.72 -5.14 -58.45
N ARG A 300 21.56 -5.75 -57.61
CA ARG A 300 21.31 -5.90 -56.16
C ARG A 300 22.35 -5.18 -55.32
N ILE A 301 22.34 -3.86 -55.39
CA ILE A 301 22.75 -3.05 -54.24
C ILE A 301 21.44 -2.72 -53.51
N PRO A 302 21.19 -3.24 -52.29
CA PRO A 302 19.99 -2.86 -51.56
C PRO A 302 20.11 -1.36 -51.23
N ARG A 303 19.23 -0.55 -51.82
CA ARG A 303 18.95 0.80 -51.31
C ARG A 303 18.58 0.66 -49.85
N THR A 304 19.40 1.23 -48.97
CA THR A 304 19.06 1.48 -47.57
C THR A 304 17.78 2.32 -47.56
N GLN A 305 16.65 1.67 -47.30
CA GLN A 305 15.40 2.36 -47.01
C GLN A 305 15.58 3.10 -45.68
N ASN A 306 15.27 4.39 -45.71
CA ASN A 306 15.09 5.21 -44.54
C ASN A 306 14.12 4.53 -43.58
N PHE A 307 14.58 4.28 -42.36
CA PHE A 307 13.72 3.94 -41.23
C PHE A 307 13.03 5.23 -40.77
N ASP A 308 11.87 5.52 -41.33
CA ASP A 308 10.90 6.38 -40.67
C ASP A 308 10.17 5.57 -39.61
N SER A 309 10.23 6.11 -38.38
CA SER A 309 9.64 5.51 -37.19
C SER A 309 8.20 5.97 -37.07
N THR A 310 7.26 5.17 -37.58
CA THR A 310 5.84 5.28 -37.18
C THR A 310 5.34 3.96 -36.65
N VAL A 311 5.21 3.92 -35.33
CA VAL A 311 4.53 2.90 -34.54
C VAL A 311 3.04 2.93 -34.88
N SER A 312 2.49 1.82 -35.39
CA SER A 312 1.11 1.45 -35.07
C SER A 312 0.84 -0.04 -35.32
N SER A 313 0.70 -0.76 -34.21
CA SER A 313 -0.43 -1.65 -33.88
C SER A 313 -1.07 -2.49 -35.00
N GLY A 314 -0.97 -3.82 -34.89
CA GLY A 314 -2.02 -4.70 -35.42
C GLY A 314 -1.57 -6.07 -35.94
N GLY A 315 -1.70 -7.08 -35.08
CA GLY A 315 -2.47 -8.29 -35.41
C GLY A 315 -2.01 -9.26 -36.51
N LEU A 316 -1.74 -10.48 -36.06
CA LEU A 316 -2.03 -11.77 -36.71
C LEU A 316 -1.11 -12.23 -37.86
N TYR A 317 -0.20 -13.14 -37.53
CA TYR A 317 0.27 -14.16 -38.46
C TYR A 317 0.19 -15.54 -37.83
N SER A 318 -0.70 -16.35 -38.39
CA SER A 318 -0.62 -17.80 -38.40
C SER A 318 0.44 -18.22 -39.42
N SER A 319 1.36 -19.10 -39.05
CA SER A 319 2.04 -19.96 -40.04
C SER A 319 2.65 -21.21 -39.41
N LEU A 320 2.16 -22.34 -39.93
CA LEU A 320 2.94 -23.39 -40.58
C LEU A 320 4.13 -23.94 -39.78
N ARG A 321 3.89 -25.13 -39.23
CA ARG A 321 4.92 -26.12 -38.87
C ARG A 321 5.64 -26.62 -40.13
N PRO A 322 6.94 -26.92 -40.01
CA PRO A 322 7.52 -28.11 -40.59
C PRO A 322 7.98 -29.09 -39.51
N SER A 323 7.69 -30.36 -39.78
CA SER A 323 8.16 -31.53 -39.05
C SER A 323 9.61 -31.86 -39.43
N GLY A 324 10.41 -32.33 -38.47
CA GLY A 324 11.76 -32.87 -38.69
C GLY A 324 12.66 -32.63 -37.47
N SER A 325 12.51 -33.44 -36.42
CA SER A 325 13.36 -34.61 -36.11
C SER A 325 14.69 -34.26 -35.45
N GLY A 326 14.68 -34.34 -34.12
CA GLY A 326 15.76 -34.88 -33.29
C GLY A 326 17.02 -34.04 -33.15
N HIS A 327 17.19 -33.41 -31.98
CA HIS A 327 18.28 -33.71 -31.05
C HIS A 327 17.97 -33.05 -29.69
N SER A 328 18.16 -33.83 -28.63
CA SER A 328 17.88 -33.49 -27.25
C SER A 328 18.93 -32.51 -26.72
N THR A 329 18.50 -31.32 -26.29
CA THR A 329 19.18 -30.53 -25.26
C THR A 329 18.15 -29.83 -24.40
N SER A 330 18.27 -30.01 -23.09
CA SER A 330 17.45 -29.50 -22.01
C SER A 330 17.33 -27.97 -22.04
N VAL A 331 16.10 -27.46 -22.23
CA VAL A 331 15.77 -26.05 -22.04
C VAL A 331 15.45 -25.82 -20.57
N SER A 332 16.35 -25.09 -19.91
CA SER A 332 16.21 -24.57 -18.56
C SER A 332 15.09 -23.53 -18.51
N THR A 333 14.11 -23.74 -17.62
CA THR A 333 13.02 -22.81 -17.31
C THR A 333 13.57 -21.50 -16.74
N ALA A 334 13.52 -20.43 -17.54
CA ALA A 334 13.82 -19.08 -17.09
C ALA A 334 12.65 -18.55 -16.24
N HIS A 335 12.79 -18.67 -14.92
CA HIS A 335 11.97 -17.91 -13.98
C HIS A 335 12.33 -16.41 -14.09
N HIS A 336 11.37 -15.58 -14.52
CA HIS A 336 11.45 -14.13 -14.40
C HIS A 336 11.60 -13.74 -12.92
N LYS A 337 12.85 -13.56 -12.47
CA LYS A 337 13.17 -12.96 -11.17
C LYS A 337 12.75 -11.49 -11.23
N LEU A 338 11.67 -11.15 -10.53
CA LEU A 338 11.37 -9.76 -10.16
C LEU A 338 12.62 -9.14 -9.53
N SER A 339 12.99 -7.93 -9.96
CA SER A 339 14.15 -7.23 -9.43
C SER A 339 14.06 -7.13 -7.90
N PRO A 340 15.19 -7.24 -7.18
CA PRO A 340 15.22 -7.13 -5.71
C PRO A 340 14.49 -5.89 -5.17
N LEU A 341 14.50 -4.80 -5.94
CA LEU A 341 13.82 -3.54 -5.63
C LEU A 341 12.28 -3.62 -5.67
N LYS A 342 11.67 -4.36 -6.61
CA LYS A 342 10.21 -4.56 -6.63
C LYS A 342 9.73 -5.40 -5.44
N LYS A 343 10.55 -6.36 -5.00
CA LYS A 343 10.29 -7.12 -3.76
C LYS A 343 10.40 -6.22 -2.53
N PHE A 344 11.38 -5.31 -2.50
CA PHE A 344 11.59 -4.38 -1.39
C PHE A 344 10.50 -3.30 -1.27
N GLN A 345 10.05 -2.72 -2.40
CA GLN A 345 8.93 -1.76 -2.42
C GLN A 345 7.61 -2.36 -1.93
N LEU A 346 7.33 -3.63 -2.27
CA LEU A 346 6.14 -4.34 -1.81
C LEU A 346 6.19 -4.66 -0.30
N GLN A 347 7.38 -4.68 0.30
CA GLN A 347 7.59 -5.07 1.70
C GLN A 347 7.60 -3.87 2.66
N ILE A 348 8.07 -2.70 2.23
CA ILE A 348 8.16 -1.49 3.08
C ILE A 348 6.84 -0.71 3.15
N ARG A 349 6.07 -0.69 2.06
CA ARG A 349 4.81 0.09 1.99
C ARG A 349 3.80 -0.28 3.08
N PRO A 350 3.60 -1.57 3.42
CA PRO A 350 2.75 -1.97 4.55
C PRO A 350 3.31 -1.55 5.91
N GLN A 351 4.64 -1.58 6.08
CA GLN A 351 5.28 -1.24 7.36
C GLN A 351 5.22 0.26 7.66
N ILE A 352 5.44 1.10 6.65
CA ILE A 352 5.28 2.57 6.78
C ILE A 352 3.81 2.93 7.04
N SER A 353 2.87 2.28 6.34
CA SER A 353 1.44 2.49 6.58
C SER A 353 1.02 2.07 8.00
N ALA A 354 1.54 0.96 8.50
CA ALA A 354 1.26 0.47 9.85
C ALA A 354 1.87 1.40 10.92
N PHE A 355 3.11 1.88 10.71
CA PHE A 355 3.77 2.81 11.61
C PHE A 355 3.05 4.16 11.69
N ILE A 356 2.66 4.73 10.54
CA ILE A 356 1.89 5.98 10.48
C ILE A 356 0.52 5.82 11.13
N SER A 357 -0.16 4.69 10.90
CA SER A 357 -1.46 4.41 11.54
C SER A 357 -1.34 4.28 13.05
N HIS A 358 -0.29 3.60 13.54
CA HIS A 358 -0.01 3.45 14.96
C HIS A 358 0.33 4.79 15.63
N ALA A 359 1.20 5.59 15.02
CA ALA A 359 1.55 6.93 15.52
C ALA A 359 0.32 7.85 15.58
N ARG A 360 -0.57 7.79 14.58
CA ARG A 360 -1.83 8.55 14.56
C ARG A 360 -2.80 8.12 15.67
N SER A 361 -2.94 6.82 15.90
CA SER A 361 -3.78 6.29 16.99
C SER A 361 -3.25 6.74 18.36
N SER A 362 -1.93 6.70 18.56
CA SER A 362 -1.31 7.09 19.84
C SER A 362 -1.42 8.58 20.18
N LEU A 363 -1.59 9.45 19.17
CA LEU A 363 -1.65 10.90 19.35
C LEU A 363 -3.08 11.47 19.39
N GLY A 364 -4.12 10.65 19.20
CA GLY A 364 -5.52 11.09 19.24
C GLY A 364 -5.89 12.15 18.18
N LEU A 365 -5.10 12.26 17.10
CA LEU A 365 -5.31 13.25 16.05
C LEU A 365 -6.39 12.77 15.07
N SER A 366 -7.62 13.25 15.24
CA SER A 366 -8.70 13.11 14.25
C SER A 366 -8.68 14.31 13.29
N ILE A 367 -8.38 14.05 12.01
CA ILE A 367 -8.55 15.05 10.95
C ILE A 367 -9.78 14.68 10.13
N SER A 368 -10.79 15.54 10.16
CA SER A 368 -11.91 15.51 9.23
C SER A 368 -11.38 15.70 7.81
N ARG A 369 -11.58 14.67 6.99
CA ARG A 369 -11.11 14.61 5.60
C ARG A 369 -11.88 15.64 4.75
N ALA A 370 -11.39 16.87 4.69
CA ALA A 370 -11.82 17.82 3.66
C ALA A 370 -11.43 17.26 2.29
N GLN A 371 -12.37 17.23 1.35
CA GLN A 371 -12.15 16.83 -0.03
C GLN A 371 -11.08 17.73 -0.67
N VAL A 372 -9.92 17.17 -0.97
CA VAL A 372 -8.93 17.79 -1.85
C VAL A 372 -9.22 17.26 -3.27
N PRO A 373 -9.47 18.14 -4.26
CA PRO A 373 -9.68 17.71 -5.63
C PRO A 373 -8.35 17.25 -6.25
N ASP A 374 -8.42 16.25 -7.11
CA ASP A 374 -7.31 15.77 -7.95
C ASP A 374 -6.76 16.92 -8.82
N ARG A 375 -5.71 17.58 -8.34
CA ARG A 375 -4.76 18.30 -9.19
C ARG A 375 -3.36 17.99 -8.70
N GLU A 376 -2.50 17.60 -9.64
CA GLU A 376 -1.08 17.36 -9.47
C GLU A 376 -0.42 18.58 -8.83
N ALA A 377 -0.19 18.51 -7.52
CA ALA A 377 0.64 19.46 -6.81
C ALA A 377 2.11 19.07 -7.03
N ILE A 378 2.77 19.78 -7.93
CA ILE A 378 4.23 19.89 -7.95
C ILE A 378 4.59 20.66 -6.67
N ILE A 379 5.04 19.94 -5.66
CA ILE A 379 5.59 20.54 -4.44
C ILE A 379 6.99 21.02 -4.80
N SER A 380 7.16 22.34 -4.95
CA SER A 380 8.47 22.98 -4.97
C SER A 380 9.14 22.82 -3.60
N VAL A 381 10.41 22.46 -3.58
CA VAL A 381 11.19 22.13 -2.37
C VAL A 381 11.69 23.39 -1.65
N ASP A 382 11.41 24.58 -2.16
CA ASP A 382 11.98 25.84 -1.64
C ASP A 382 11.27 26.45 -0.41
N GLU A 383 10.20 25.85 0.12
CA GLU A 383 9.44 26.41 1.26
C GLU A 383 9.59 25.66 2.60
N LEU A 384 10.62 24.82 2.76
CA LEU A 384 10.96 24.18 4.04
C LEU A 384 12.41 24.47 4.45
N VAL A 385 12.67 25.73 4.82
CA VAL A 385 13.82 26.15 5.63
C VAL A 385 13.31 26.95 6.81
#